data_AF-A0A8F4FM98-F1
#
_entry.id   AF-A0A8F4FM98-F1
#
_cell.length_a   1.000
_cell.length_b   1.000
_cell.length_c   1.000
_cell.angle_alpha   90.00
_cell.angle_beta   90.00
_cell.angle_gamma   90.00
#
_symmetry.space_group_name_H-M   'P 1'
#
loop_
_entity.id
_entity.type
_entity.pdbx_description
1 polymer ?
#
loop_
_entity_poly.entity_id
_entity_poly.type
_entity_poly.pdbx_seq_one_letter_code
_entity_poly.pdbx_strand_id
1 'polypeptide(L)'
;MAYQPDPDAPWFVVVGDGAALAAVEAVLATLPAGRTVHVVAEVATDAERVDLTSPARLITTWLEGGAGPAGAALEAEVRRLHLPHGDGRIWVAAAPAVAERIREHLVGERGLGAHQVAVAAHGAAPA
;
A
#
# COMPACT_ATOMS: atom_id res chain seq x y z
N MET A 1 13.98 1.38 -9.60
CA MET A 1 13.09 0.89 -10.67
C MET A 1 11.68 1.36 -10.34
N ALA A 2 10.93 1.84 -11.33
CA ALA A 2 9.52 2.17 -11.20
C ALA A 2 8.70 0.95 -10.80
N TYR A 3 7.70 1.13 -9.93
CA TYR A 3 6.65 0.14 -9.80
C TYR A 3 5.70 0.30 -10.99
N GLN A 4 5.56 -0.75 -11.80
CA GLN A 4 4.54 -0.82 -12.85
C GLN A 4 3.44 -1.78 -12.41
N PRO A 5 2.21 -1.31 -12.19
CA PRO A 5 1.09 -2.18 -11.87
C PRO A 5 0.82 -3.14 -13.03
N ASP A 6 0.55 -4.40 -12.72
CA ASP A 6 0.03 -5.35 -13.70
C ASP A 6 -1.41 -4.96 -14.07
N PRO A 7 -1.69 -4.57 -15.33
CA PRO A 7 -3.03 -4.10 -15.72
C PRO A 7 -4.10 -5.20 -15.65
N ASP A 8 -3.69 -6.47 -15.71
CA ASP A 8 -4.59 -7.62 -15.67
C ASP A 8 -4.90 -8.07 -14.23
N ALA A 9 -4.22 -7.50 -13.23
CA ALA A 9 -4.51 -7.80 -11.83
C ALA A 9 -5.97 -7.47 -11.48
N PRO A 10 -6.70 -8.39 -10.84
CA PRO A 10 -8.12 -8.21 -10.53
C PRO A 10 -8.37 -7.18 -9.42
N TRP A 11 -7.37 -6.93 -8.57
CA TRP A 11 -7.42 -5.99 -7.46
C TRP A 11 -6.02 -5.51 -7.07
N PHE A 12 -5.98 -4.35 -6.42
CA PHE A 12 -4.76 -3.74 -5.91
C PHE A 12 -4.88 -3.42 -4.42
N VAL A 13 -3.75 -3.50 -3.72
CA VAL A 13 -3.57 -2.92 -2.38
C VAL A 13 -2.35 -2.01 -2.42
N VAL A 14 -2.51 -0.78 -1.95
CA VAL A 14 -1.45 0.23 -1.86
C VAL A 14 -1.28 0.63 -0.41
N VAL A 15 -0.10 0.42 0.14
CA VAL A 15 0.22 0.65 1.55
C VAL A 15 1.27 1.75 1.64
N GLY A 16 1.01 2.79 2.43
CA GLY A 16 1.87 3.98 2.53
C GLY A 16 1.97 4.54 3.94
N ASP A 17 3.14 5.06 4.32
CA ASP A 17 3.24 6.01 5.43
C ASP A 17 3.18 7.47 4.92
N GLY A 18 3.12 8.44 5.83
CA GLY A 18 3.03 9.87 5.51
C GLY A 18 4.15 10.35 4.58
N ALA A 19 5.35 9.75 4.69
CA ALA A 19 6.49 10.07 3.83
C ALA A 19 6.36 9.46 2.42
N ALA A 20 5.45 8.50 2.22
CA ALA A 20 5.19 7.84 0.95
C ALA A 20 3.95 8.37 0.21
N LEU A 21 3.20 9.35 0.76
CA LEU A 21 1.93 9.80 0.16
C LEU A 21 2.05 10.26 -1.30
N ALA A 22 3.08 11.02 -1.64
CA ALA A 22 3.30 11.44 -3.03
C ALA A 22 3.56 10.24 -3.98
N ALA A 23 4.24 9.20 -3.48
CA ALA A 23 4.47 7.99 -4.24
C ALA A 23 3.20 7.14 -4.35
N VAL A 24 2.38 7.09 -3.30
CA VAL A 24 1.04 6.49 -3.30
C VAL A 24 0.18 7.14 -4.38
N GLU A 25 0.06 8.47 -4.40
CA GLU A 25 -0.70 9.20 -5.42
C GLU A 25 -0.24 8.86 -6.84
N ALA A 26 1.07 8.82 -7.07
CA ALA A 26 1.63 8.48 -8.36
C ALA A 26 1.29 7.03 -8.78
N VAL A 27 1.35 6.06 -7.85
CA VAL A 27 0.90 4.69 -8.14
C VAL A 27 -0.59 4.67 -8.47
N LEU A 28 -1.42 5.34 -7.68
CA LEU A 28 -2.87 5.39 -7.87
C LEU A 28 -3.27 5.98 -9.22
N ALA A 29 -2.54 6.97 -9.71
CA ALA A 29 -2.76 7.59 -11.02
C ALA A 29 -2.52 6.64 -12.20
N THR A 30 -1.69 5.60 -12.01
CA THR A 30 -1.38 4.59 -13.05
C THR A 30 -2.31 3.39 -13.06
N LEU A 31 -3.20 3.26 -12.05
CA LEU A 31 -4.07 2.10 -11.96
C LEU A 31 -5.17 2.12 -13.03
N PRO A 32 -5.49 0.96 -13.63
CA PRO A 32 -6.50 0.87 -14.68
C PRO A 32 -7.91 1.12 -14.13
N ALA A 33 -8.73 1.80 -14.94
CA ALA A 33 -10.14 2.02 -14.64
C ALA A 33 -10.92 0.70 -14.51
N GLY A 34 -11.97 0.71 -13.70
CA GLY A 34 -12.82 -0.48 -13.48
C GLY A 34 -12.21 -1.55 -12.57
N ARG A 35 -11.00 -1.32 -12.03
CA ARG A 35 -10.44 -2.12 -10.93
C ARG A 35 -10.75 -1.50 -9.58
N THR A 36 -10.61 -2.30 -8.52
CA THR A 36 -10.70 -1.81 -7.13
C THR A 36 -9.30 -1.76 -6.53
N VAL A 37 -9.01 -0.67 -5.83
CA VAL A 37 -7.79 -0.51 -5.05
C VAL A 37 -8.14 -0.20 -3.59
N HIS A 38 -7.54 -0.95 -2.68
CA HIS A 38 -7.57 -0.65 -1.25
C HIS A 38 -6.32 0.11 -0.87
N VAL A 39 -6.47 1.29 -0.31
CA VAL A 39 -5.35 2.10 0.18
C VAL A 39 -5.32 2.01 1.70
N VAL A 40 -4.18 1.68 2.27
CA VAL A 40 -3.94 1.77 3.72
C VAL A 40 -2.82 2.78 3.93
N ALA A 41 -3.14 3.93 4.53
CA ALA A 41 -2.21 5.03 4.71
C ALA A 41 -2.09 5.44 6.18
N GLU A 42 -0.88 5.44 6.73
CA GLU A 42 -0.59 5.94 8.09
C GLU A 42 -0.03 7.37 8.03
N VAL A 43 -0.68 8.30 8.70
CA VAL A 43 -0.26 9.71 8.84
C VAL A 43 -0.06 10.06 10.31
N ALA A 44 0.79 11.03 10.63
CA ALA A 44 1.01 11.38 12.03
C ALA A 44 -0.20 12.10 12.65
N THR A 45 -0.98 12.81 11.82
CA THR A 45 -2.21 13.51 12.24
C THR A 45 -3.27 13.51 11.13
N ASP A 46 -4.55 13.68 11.50
CA ASP A 46 -5.66 13.84 10.55
C ASP A 46 -5.44 14.98 9.54
N ALA A 47 -4.71 16.02 9.93
CA ALA A 47 -4.39 17.18 9.09
C ALA A 47 -3.41 16.88 7.94
N GLU A 48 -2.70 15.75 8.00
CA GLU A 48 -1.76 15.31 6.95
C GLU A 48 -2.44 14.44 5.87
N ARG A 49 -3.73 14.14 6.04
CA ARG A 49 -4.49 13.42 5.01
C ARG A 49 -4.59 14.27 3.75
N VAL A 50 -4.50 13.59 2.60
CA VAL A 50 -4.60 14.22 1.28
C VAL A 50 -5.77 13.63 0.50
N ASP A 51 -6.28 14.39 -0.46
CA ASP A 51 -7.32 13.93 -1.37
C ASP A 51 -6.71 12.99 -2.42
N LEU A 52 -6.78 11.69 -2.14
CA LEU A 52 -6.31 10.66 -3.06
C LEU A 52 -7.29 10.48 -4.23
N THR A 53 -6.73 10.44 -5.45
CA THR A 53 -7.49 10.22 -6.69
C THR A 53 -6.92 9.05 -7.49
N SER A 54 -7.78 8.35 -8.23
CA SER A 54 -7.39 7.21 -9.08
C SER A 54 -8.45 6.97 -10.16
N PRO A 55 -8.06 6.46 -11.35
CA PRO A 55 -9.01 5.90 -12.31
C PRO A 55 -9.70 4.63 -11.77
N ALA A 56 -9.05 3.90 -10.87
CA ALA A 56 -9.63 2.76 -10.18
C ALA A 56 -10.60 3.21 -9.07
N ARG A 57 -11.49 2.30 -8.65
CA ARG A 57 -12.37 2.53 -7.50
C ARG A 57 -11.55 2.49 -6.21
N LEU A 58 -11.40 3.65 -5.57
CA LEU A 58 -10.68 3.82 -4.31
C LEU A 58 -11.51 3.37 -3.10
N ILE A 59 -10.87 2.62 -2.22
CA ILE A 59 -11.33 2.33 -0.86
C ILE A 59 -10.16 2.66 0.07
N THR A 60 -10.25 3.76 0.81
CA THR A 60 -9.13 4.28 1.59
C THR A 60 -9.37 4.10 3.08
N THR A 61 -8.39 3.49 3.75
CA THR A 61 -8.27 3.37 5.20
C THR A 61 -7.14 4.28 5.66
N TRP A 62 -7.49 5.33 6.40
CA TRP A 62 -6.52 6.21 7.06
C TRP A 62 -6.27 5.74 8.48
N LEU A 63 -5.00 5.65 8.85
CA LEU A 63 -4.52 5.34 10.18
C LEU A 63 -3.82 6.56 10.74
N GLU A 64 -4.07 6.85 12.02
CA GLU A 64 -3.30 7.85 12.75
C GLU A 64 -2.17 7.13 13.49
N GLY A 65 -0.94 7.55 13.24
CA GLY A 65 0.26 7.07 13.93
C GLY A 65 0.40 7.65 15.34
N GLY A 66 1.52 7.33 16.01
CA GLY A 66 1.92 8.00 17.25
C GLY A 66 1.51 7.33 18.57
N ALA A 67 0.59 6.36 18.55
CA ALA A 67 0.25 5.56 19.75
C ALA A 67 1.23 4.39 20.03
N GLY A 68 2.24 4.20 19.19
CA GLY A 68 3.20 3.09 19.27
C GLY A 68 4.42 3.29 18.36
N PRO A 69 5.24 2.25 18.14
CA PRO A 69 6.37 2.33 17.22
C PRO A 69 5.92 2.76 15.81
N ALA A 70 6.76 3.53 15.12
CA ALA A 70 6.47 3.98 13.76
C ALA A 70 6.12 2.81 12.83
N GLY A 71 5.01 2.92 12.10
CA GLY A 71 4.54 1.88 11.17
C GLY A 71 3.88 0.68 11.82
N ALA A 72 3.73 0.64 13.16
CA ALA A 72 3.06 -0.45 13.85
C ALA A 72 1.55 -0.49 13.53
N ALA A 73 0.91 0.67 13.36
CA ALA A 73 -0.49 0.75 12.96
C ALA A 73 -0.67 0.23 11.53
N LEU A 74 0.19 0.68 10.60
CA LEU A 74 0.22 0.23 9.22
C LEU A 74 0.37 -1.30 9.12
N GLU A 75 1.35 -1.88 9.83
CA GLU A 75 1.55 -3.32 9.86
C GLU A 75 0.34 -4.06 10.44
N ALA A 76 -0.21 -3.58 11.56
CA ALA A 76 -1.36 -4.21 12.20
C ALA A 76 -2.61 -4.22 11.30
N GLU A 77 -2.84 -3.14 10.56
CA GLU A 77 -3.96 -3.05 9.63
C GLU A 77 -3.78 -3.97 8.43
N VAL A 78 -2.58 -4.01 7.82
CA VAL A 78 -2.29 -4.95 6.73
C VAL A 78 -2.49 -6.40 7.18
N ARG A 79 -2.09 -6.73 8.41
CA ARG A 79 -2.33 -8.06 8.98
C ARG A 79 -3.81 -8.40 9.14
N ARG A 80 -4.70 -7.42 9.27
CA ARG A 80 -6.17 -7.61 9.40
C ARG A 80 -6.92 -7.50 8.08
N LEU A 81 -6.27 -6.98 7.04
CA LEU A 81 -6.88 -6.74 5.75
C LEU A 81 -7.39 -8.05 5.13
N HIS A 82 -8.66 -8.04 4.73
CA HIS A 82 -9.23 -9.13 3.94
C HIS A 82 -8.81 -8.95 2.49
N LEU A 83 -7.90 -9.81 2.02
CA LEU A 83 -7.46 -9.81 0.64
C LEU A 83 -8.48 -10.56 -0.22
N PRO A 84 -8.97 -9.96 -1.33
CA PRO A 84 -9.83 -10.68 -2.25
C PRO A 84 -9.09 -11.89 -2.86
N HIS A 85 -9.84 -12.91 -3.26
CA HIS A 85 -9.25 -14.04 -3.98
C HIS A 85 -8.67 -13.61 -5.34
N GLY A 86 -7.68 -14.36 -5.83
CA GLY A 86 -7.08 -14.16 -7.14
C GLY A 86 -5.67 -13.55 -7.10
N ASP A 87 -5.10 -13.36 -8.28
CA ASP A 87 -3.70 -12.90 -8.46
C ASP A 87 -3.60 -11.37 -8.41
N GLY A 88 -3.98 -10.77 -7.27
CA GLY A 88 -3.85 -9.33 -7.08
C GLY A 88 -2.41 -8.85 -6.91
N ARG A 89 -2.26 -7.53 -6.80
CA ARG A 89 -0.96 -6.87 -6.57
C ARG A 89 -1.01 -6.02 -5.31
N ILE A 90 0.05 -6.10 -4.51
CA ILE A 90 0.26 -5.33 -3.30
C ILE A 90 1.54 -4.54 -3.47
N TRP A 91 1.46 -3.24 -3.27
CA TRP A 91 2.62 -2.35 -3.24
C TRP A 91 2.72 -1.67 -1.88
N VAL A 92 3.92 -1.73 -1.29
CA VAL A 92 4.19 -1.23 0.05
C VAL A 92 5.32 -0.21 0.00
N ALA A 93 5.04 1.02 0.41
CA ALA A 93 6.03 2.06 0.63
C ALA A 93 5.97 2.56 2.06
N ALA A 94 6.94 2.15 2.86
CA ALA A 94 7.08 2.56 4.25
C ALA A 94 8.56 2.60 4.63
N ALA A 95 8.86 2.95 5.88
CA ALA A 95 10.18 2.73 6.46
C ALA A 95 10.68 1.29 6.17
N PRO A 96 11.95 1.07 5.78
CA PRO A 96 12.42 -0.23 5.29
C PRO A 96 12.11 -1.41 6.21
N ALA A 97 12.33 -1.24 7.52
CA ALA A 97 12.03 -2.29 8.50
C ALA A 97 10.53 -2.62 8.60
N VAL A 98 9.65 -1.64 8.39
CA VAL A 98 8.19 -1.85 8.39
C VAL A 98 7.78 -2.57 7.11
N ALA A 99 8.30 -2.11 5.97
CA ALA A 99 7.95 -2.67 4.67
C ALA A 99 8.40 -4.13 4.53
N GLU A 100 9.57 -4.49 5.06
CA GLU A 100 10.05 -5.88 5.10
C GLU A 100 9.18 -6.76 6.01
N ARG A 101 8.81 -6.30 7.23
CA ARG A 101 7.89 -7.08 8.09
C ARG A 101 6.52 -7.31 7.44
N ILE A 102 6.00 -6.31 6.75
CA ILE A 102 4.76 -6.44 5.97
C ILE A 102 4.94 -7.48 4.85
N ARG A 103 6.05 -7.42 4.11
CA ARG A 103 6.35 -8.39 3.03
C ARG A 103 6.47 -9.81 3.58
N GLU A 104 7.19 -10.01 4.69
CA GLU A 104 7.35 -11.30 5.36
C GLU A 104 6.00 -11.88 5.78
N HIS A 105 5.11 -11.06 6.35
CA HIS A 105 3.74 -11.49 6.67
C HIS A 105 2.98 -11.92 5.41
N LEU A 106 2.97 -11.08 4.36
CA LEU A 106 2.20 -11.32 3.15
C LEU A 106 2.68 -12.57 2.37
N VAL A 107 3.99 -12.75 2.25
CA VAL A 107 4.55 -13.88 1.50
C VAL A 107 4.67 -15.13 2.38
N GLY A 108 5.26 -14.99 3.57
CA GLY A 108 5.57 -16.12 4.45
C GLY A 108 4.37 -16.65 5.23
N GLU A 109 3.53 -15.77 5.77
CA GLU A 109 2.38 -16.19 6.59
C GLU A 109 1.08 -16.32 5.78
N ARG A 110 0.82 -15.39 4.85
CA ARG A 110 -0.39 -15.39 4.00
C ARG A 110 -0.24 -16.21 2.72
N GLY A 111 0.97 -16.65 2.38
CA GLY A 111 1.23 -17.51 1.23
C GLY A 111 1.06 -16.84 -0.14
N LEU A 112 1.12 -15.50 -0.21
CA LEU A 112 1.11 -14.80 -1.49
C LEU A 112 2.40 -15.08 -2.27
N GLY A 113 2.28 -15.13 -3.60
CA GLY A 113 3.45 -15.20 -4.46
C GLY A 113 4.34 -13.96 -4.31
N ALA A 114 5.65 -14.14 -4.35
CA ALA A 114 6.59 -13.01 -4.25
C ALA A 114 6.41 -11.98 -5.38
N HIS A 115 5.86 -12.38 -6.52
CA HIS A 115 5.50 -11.49 -7.64
C HIS A 115 4.28 -10.62 -7.34
N GLN A 116 3.44 -11.01 -6.38
CA GLN A 116 2.27 -10.23 -5.96
C GLN A 116 2.63 -9.07 -5.05
N VAL A 117 3.81 -9.10 -4.41
CA VAL A 117 4.20 -8.13 -3.38
C VAL A 117 5.45 -7.37 -3.80
N ALA A 118 5.31 -6.06 -4.00
CA ALA A 118 6.40 -5.14 -4.28
C ALA A 118 6.63 -4.20 -3.09
N VAL A 119 7.90 -3.96 -2.75
CA VAL A 119 8.31 -3.03 -1.68
C VAL A 119 9.12 -1.90 -2.29
N ALA A 120 8.86 -0.68 -1.84
CA ALA A 120 9.59 0.52 -2.19
C ALA A 120 10.03 1.29 -0.93
N ALA A 121 11.09 2.07 -1.05
CA ALA A 121 11.48 2.99 0.00
C ALA A 121 10.46 4.13 0.09
N HIS A 122 10.05 4.49 1.31
CA HIS A 122 9.35 5.75 1.56
C HIS A 122 10.18 6.94 0.99
N GLY A 123 9.57 7.76 0.14
CA GLY A 123 10.23 8.83 -0.62
C GLY A 123 10.68 8.48 -2.06
N ALA A 124 10.61 7.21 -2.46
CA ALA A 124 10.84 6.85 -3.86
C ALA A 124 9.59 7.13 -4.70
N ALA A 125 9.65 8.13 -5.57
CA ALA A 125 8.63 8.28 -6.62
C ALA A 125 8.66 7.04 -7.54
N PRO A 126 7.51 6.45 -7.92
CA PRO A 126 7.49 5.49 -9.00
C PRO A 126 7.96 6.22 -10.26
N ALA A 127 9.03 5.71 -10.88
CA ALA A 127 9.63 6.29 -12.08
C ALA A 127 8.78 6.08 -13.35
#